data_AF-A0A822GZ10-F1
#
_entry.id   AF-A0A822GZ10-F1
#
_cell.length_a   1.000
_cell.length_b   1.000
_cell.length_c   1.000
_cell.angle_alpha   90.00
_cell.angle_beta   90.00
_cell.angle_gamma   90.00
#
_symmetry.space_group_name_H-M   'P 1'
#
loop_
_entity.id
_entity.type
_entity.pdbx_description
1 polymer ?
#
loop_
_entity_poly.entity_id
_entity_poly.type
_entity_poly.pdbx_seq_one_letter_code
_entity_poly.pdbx_strand_id
1 'polypeptide(L)'
;YTVLFVVAFILAAIVCHFGELMPWYYLFLAVAIAFFFLLPTGIVQAVTNQAIGLNVITEFTIGVARPGDPLANVTFKTYGCITQFQALLLVSDLKLGHYMKVLFIIVWYVLPVYVYLDIIWYE
;
A
#
# COMPACT_ATOMS: atom_id res chain seq x y z
N TYR A 1 12.32 3.83 -11.20
CA TYR A 1 11.25 3.93 -10.17
C TYR A 1 10.54 5.27 -10.19
N THR A 2 11.23 6.41 -10.24
CA THR A 2 10.58 7.75 -10.22
C THR A 2 9.62 8.00 -11.39
N VAL A 3 9.99 7.63 -12.62
CA VAL A 3 9.08 7.75 -13.80
C VAL A 3 7.85 6.86 -13.65
N LEU A 4 8.03 5.63 -13.19
CA LEU A 4 6.95 4.67 -12.91
C LEU A 4 5.99 5.20 -11.84
N PHE A 5 6.52 5.83 -10.79
CA PHE A 5 5.73 6.48 -9.74
C PHE A 5 4.88 7.63 -10.31
N VAL A 6 5.47 8.51 -11.12
CA VAL A 6 4.74 9.64 -11.73
C VAL A 6 3.62 9.15 -12.66
N VAL A 7 3.90 8.15 -13.51
CA VAL A 7 2.88 7.59 -14.41
C VAL A 7 1.74 6.93 -13.63
N ALA A 8 2.06 6.11 -12.62
CA ALA A 8 1.05 5.46 -11.77
C ALA A 8 0.20 6.48 -10.99
N PHE A 9 0.82 7.56 -10.50
CA PHE A 9 0.13 8.63 -9.78
C PHE A 9 -0.85 9.39 -10.69
N ILE A 10 -0.45 9.70 -11.92
CA ILE A 10 -1.31 10.37 -12.91
C ILE A 10 -2.51 9.47 -13.27
N LEU A 11 -2.27 8.17 -13.52
CA LEU A 11 -3.34 7.22 -13.80
C LEU A 11 -4.32 7.10 -12.62
N ALA A 12 -3.82 7.03 -11.39
CA ALA A 12 -4.65 6.97 -10.19
C ALA A 12 -5.51 8.24 -10.01
N ALA A 13 -4.97 9.42 -10.32
CA ALA A 13 -5.72 10.68 -10.30
C ALA A 13 -6.82 10.72 -11.37
N ILE A 14 -6.55 10.21 -12.58
CA ILE A 14 -7.54 10.10 -13.66
C ILE A 14 -8.68 9.16 -13.24
N VAL A 15 -8.36 7.99 -12.69
CA VAL A 15 -9.38 7.01 -12.24
C VAL A 15 -10.23 7.57 -11.11
N CYS A 16 -9.65 8.30 -10.16
CA CYS A 16 -10.41 8.95 -9.08
C CYS A 16 -11.35 10.04 -9.62
N HIS A 17 -10.93 10.77 -10.65
CA HIS A 17 -11.75 11.82 -11.25
C HIS A 17 -12.89 11.26 -12.11
N PHE A 18 -12.62 10.27 -12.96
CA PHE A 18 -13.62 9.67 -13.85
C PHE A 18 -14.57 8.68 -13.17
N GLY A 19 -14.12 8.00 -12.12
CA GLY A 19 -14.93 7.02 -11.40
C GLY A 19 -15.80 7.61 -10.28
N GLU A 20 -15.77 8.93 -10.06
CA GLU A 20 -16.43 9.64 -8.94
C GLU A 20 -16.16 9.06 -7.53
N LEU A 21 -15.15 8.19 -7.39
CA LEU A 21 -14.90 7.45 -6.15
C LEU A 21 -14.47 8.40 -5.02
N MET A 22 -13.61 9.36 -5.35
CA MET A 22 -12.99 10.26 -4.40
C MET A 22 -12.43 11.50 -5.12
N PRO A 23 -12.60 12.72 -4.56
CA PRO A 23 -11.93 13.90 -5.09
C PRO A 23 -10.41 13.74 -5.12
N TRP A 24 -9.79 14.19 -6.21
CA TRP A 24 -8.35 14.09 -6.49
C TRP A 24 -7.45 14.63 -5.36
N TYR A 25 -7.90 15.63 -4.59
CA TYR A 25 -7.11 16.20 -3.50
C TYR A 25 -6.91 15.23 -2.32
N TYR A 26 -7.83 14.30 -2.09
CA TYR A 26 -7.67 13.28 -1.05
C TYR A 26 -6.62 12.23 -1.41
N LEU A 27 -6.28 12.09 -2.69
CA LEU A 27 -5.26 11.15 -3.14
C LEU A 27 -3.87 11.63 -2.70
N PHE A 28 -3.62 12.95 -2.76
CA PHE A 28 -2.42 13.54 -2.18
C PHE A 28 -2.33 13.34 -0.67
N LEU A 29 -3.45 13.49 0.04
CA LEU A 29 -3.52 13.25 1.48
C LEU A 29 -3.22 11.79 1.82
N ALA A 30 -3.78 10.83 1.07
CA ALA A 30 -3.53 9.41 1.24
C ALA A 30 -2.05 9.06 1.08
N VAL A 31 -1.40 9.59 0.05
CA VAL A 31 0.02 9.35 -0.22
C VAL A 31 0.92 10.01 0.84
N ALA A 32 0.57 11.21 1.30
CA ALA A 32 1.30 11.88 2.38
C ALA A 32 1.24 11.08 3.68
N ILE A 33 0.05 10.62 4.08
CA ILE A 33 -0.13 9.79 5.28
C ILE A 33 0.63 8.48 5.14
N ALA A 34 0.51 7.79 4.01
CA ALA A 34 1.26 6.56 3.76
C ALA A 34 2.78 6.78 3.88
N PHE A 35 3.31 7.90 3.36
CA PHE A 35 4.74 8.21 3.46
C PHE A 35 5.19 8.48 4.90
N PHE A 36 4.44 9.26 5.67
CA PHE A 36 4.78 9.56 7.07
C PHE A 36 4.68 8.33 7.96
N PHE A 37 3.66 7.50 7.78
CA PHE A 37 3.44 6.30 8.60
C PHE A 37 4.26 5.09 8.15
N LEU A 38 4.82 5.10 6.93
CA LEU A 38 5.74 4.06 6.46
C LEU A 38 6.95 3.88 7.39
N LEU A 39 7.53 4.99 7.84
CA LEU A 39 8.75 4.98 8.65
C LEU A 39 8.56 4.38 10.06
N PRO A 40 7.59 4.82 10.87
CA PRO A 40 7.33 4.22 12.17
C PRO A 40 6.83 2.78 12.06
N THR A 41 5.93 2.47 11.11
CA THR A 41 5.44 1.10 10.96
C THR A 41 6.50 0.13 10.48
N GLY A 42 7.46 0.58 9.66
CA GLY A 42 8.62 -0.22 9.27
C GLY A 42 9.52 -0.57 10.45
N ILE A 43 9.75 0.36 11.37
CA ILE A 43 10.55 0.09 12.59
C ILE A 43 9.83 -0.93 13.47
N VAL A 44 8.53 -0.77 13.69
CA VAL A 44 7.78 -1.68 14.55
C VAL A 44 7.70 -3.08 13.94
N GLN A 45 7.44 -3.20 12.64
CA GLN A 45 7.44 -4.48 11.95
C GLN A 45 8.83 -5.16 12.01
N ALA A 46 9.92 -4.41 11.91
CA ALA A 46 11.27 -4.96 11.99
C ALA A 46 11.64 -5.48 13.39
N VAL A 47 11.12 -4.88 14.47
CA VAL A 47 11.43 -5.25 15.85
C VAL A 47 10.48 -6.33 16.38
N THR A 48 9.19 -6.21 16.09
CA THR A 48 8.13 -7.08 16.67
C THR A 48 7.67 -8.19 15.73
N ASN A 49 8.06 -8.12 14.45
CA ASN A 49 7.55 -8.97 13.37
C ASN A 49 6.01 -8.91 13.18
N GLN A 50 5.35 -7.91 13.77
CA GLN A 50 3.90 -7.74 13.68
C GLN A 50 3.59 -6.64 12.64
N ALA A 51 2.80 -6.98 11.62
CA ALA A 51 2.29 -5.99 10.67
C ALA A 51 1.14 -5.21 11.31
N ILE A 52 1.36 -3.93 11.61
CA ILE A 52 0.31 -3.05 12.13
C ILE A 52 -0.55 -2.58 10.96
N GLY A 53 -1.82 -2.98 10.94
CA GLY A 53 -2.79 -2.51 9.97
C GLY A 53 -3.17 -1.05 10.22
N LEU A 54 -2.76 -0.14 9.34
CA LEU A 54 -3.19 1.27 9.38
C LEU A 54 -4.62 1.52 8.91
N ASN A 55 -5.39 0.46 8.68
CA ASN A 55 -6.79 0.55 8.24
C ASN A 55 -7.61 1.46 9.16
N VAL A 56 -7.43 1.39 10.48
CA VAL A 56 -8.22 2.20 11.42
C VAL A 56 -7.90 3.69 11.29
N ILE A 57 -6.64 4.05 11.07
CA ILE A 57 -6.21 5.45 10.95
C ILE A 57 -6.66 6.04 9.61
N THR A 58 -6.58 5.27 8.53
CA THR A 58 -7.03 5.73 7.21
C THR A 58 -8.54 5.82 7.13
N GLU A 59 -9.28 4.86 7.68
CA GLU A 59 -10.75 4.87 7.79
C GLU A 59 -11.24 6.02 8.68
N PHE A 60 -10.56 6.31 9.79
CA PHE A 60 -10.88 7.47 10.63
C PHE A 60 -10.64 8.80 9.90
N THR A 61 -9.52 8.92 9.18
CA THR A 61 -9.17 10.17 8.48
C THR A 61 -10.16 10.50 7.38
N ILE A 62 -10.52 9.53 6.53
CA ILE A 62 -11.51 9.73 5.47
C ILE A 62 -12.94 9.85 6.02
N GLY A 63 -13.25 9.14 7.11
CA GLY A 63 -14.55 9.24 7.78
C GLY A 63 -14.85 10.65 8.32
N VAL A 64 -13.83 11.39 8.76
CA VAL A 64 -13.97 12.81 9.13
C VAL A 64 -14.07 13.71 7.90
N ALA A 65 -13.34 13.38 6.82
CA ALA A 65 -13.28 14.23 5.64
C ALA A 65 -14.52 14.14 4.73
N ARG A 66 -15.08 12.93 4.58
CA ARG A 66 -16.27 12.67 3.75
C ARG A 66 -17.19 11.66 4.43
N PRO A 67 -18.08 12.11 5.34
CA PRO A 67 -18.94 11.23 6.09
C PRO A 67 -20.01 10.60 5.19
N GLY A 68 -20.20 9.28 5.31
CA GLY A 68 -21.31 8.55 4.67
C GLY A 68 -21.03 7.96 3.30
N ASP A 69 -19.84 8.17 2.72
CA ASP A 69 -19.47 7.63 1.42
C ASP A 69 -18.60 6.36 1.55
N PRO A 70 -19.17 5.14 1.45
CA PRO A 70 -18.41 3.90 1.60
C PRO A 70 -17.39 3.71 0.47
N LEU A 71 -17.70 4.23 -0.74
CA LEU A 71 -16.83 4.13 -1.91
C LEU A 71 -15.55 4.97 -1.74
N ALA A 72 -15.66 6.14 -1.11
CA ALA A 72 -14.51 6.98 -0.76
C ALA A 72 -13.65 6.31 0.33
N ASN A 73 -14.29 5.63 1.29
CA ASN A 73 -13.56 4.93 2.36
C ASN A 73 -12.70 3.78 1.83
N VAL A 74 -13.27 2.92 0.97
CA VAL A 74 -12.53 1.77 0.41
C VAL A 74 -11.40 2.21 -0.53
N THR A 75 -11.63 3.25 -1.34
CA THR A 75 -10.58 3.76 -2.25
C THR A 75 -9.46 4.43 -1.50
N PHE A 76 -9.76 5.29 -0.52
CA PHE A 76 -8.75 5.93 0.32
C PHE A 76 -7.92 4.91 1.10
N LYS A 77 -8.57 3.89 1.68
CA LYS A 77 -7.89 2.78 2.36
C LYS A 77 -6.99 1.98 1.43
N THR A 78 -7.44 1.71 0.21
CA THR A 78 -6.65 0.98 -0.79
C THR A 78 -5.38 1.75 -1.13
N TYR A 79 -5.49 3.05 -1.41
CA TYR A 79 -4.34 3.90 -1.73
C TYR A 79 -3.44 4.21 -0.52
N GLY A 80 -3.95 4.17 0.70
CA GLY A 80 -3.17 4.41 1.92
C GLY A 80 -2.53 3.14 2.50
N CYS A 81 -3.31 2.10 2.75
CA CYS A 81 -2.85 0.89 3.46
C CYS A 81 -2.15 -0.11 2.54
N ILE A 82 -2.68 -0.35 1.34
CA ILE A 82 -2.10 -1.38 0.44
C ILE A 82 -0.77 -0.89 -0.12
N THR A 83 -0.68 0.38 -0.51
CA THR A 83 0.59 0.96 -0.99
C THR A 83 1.67 0.91 0.08
N GLN A 84 1.32 1.16 1.35
CA GLN A 84 2.26 1.05 2.45
C GLN A 84 2.70 -0.40 2.69
N PHE A 85 1.77 -1.36 2.65
CA PHE A 85 2.11 -2.78 2.78
C PHE A 85 3.08 -3.23 1.68
N GLN A 86 2.83 -2.83 0.43
CA GLN A 86 3.74 -3.11 -0.69
C GLN A 86 5.11 -2.45 -0.51
N ALA A 87 5.16 -1.24 0.05
CA ALA A 87 6.42 -0.57 0.36
C ALA A 87 7.22 -1.28 1.47
N LEU A 88 6.55 -1.80 2.50
CA LEU A 88 7.19 -2.60 3.57
C LEU A 88 7.80 -3.90 3.03
N LEU A 89 7.09 -4.59 2.12
CA LEU A 89 7.62 -5.76 1.43
C LEU A 89 8.86 -5.40 0.61
N LEU A 90 8.80 -4.32 -0.18
CA LEU A 90 9.95 -3.84 -0.96
C LEU A 90 11.17 -3.53 -0.08
N VAL A 91 10.96 -2.93 1.11
CA VAL A 91 12.03 -2.63 2.07
C VAL A 91 12.62 -3.92 2.66
N SER A 92 11.77 -4.89 2.98
CA SER A 92 12.21 -6.22 3.44
C SER A 92 13.06 -6.93 2.39
N ASP A 93 12.64 -6.89 1.14
CA ASP A 93 13.35 -7.47 0.01
C ASP A 93 14.69 -6.76 -0.26
N LEU A 94 14.73 -5.42 -0.11
CA LEU A 94 15.97 -4.64 -0.24
C LEU A 94 16.98 -5.02 0.85
N LYS A 95 16.49 -5.24 2.08
CA LYS A 95 17.33 -5.70 3.20
C LYS A 95 17.91 -7.08 2.88
N LEU A 96 17.08 -8.04 2.45
CA LEU A 96 17.52 -9.37 2.06
C LEU A 96 18.55 -9.34 0.90
N GLY A 97 18.34 -8.46 -0.08
CA GLY A 97 19.25 -8.25 -1.21
C GLY A 97 20.64 -7.78 -0.80
N HIS A 98 20.76 -6.93 0.22
CA HIS A 98 22.05 -6.52 0.76
C HIS A 98 22.76 -7.67 1.50
N TYR A 99 22.01 -8.50 2.23
CA TYR A 99 22.58 -9.61 3.01
C TYR A 99 22.99 -10.82 2.16
N MET A 100 22.31 -11.09 1.04
CA MET A 100 22.54 -12.35 0.34
C MET A 100 23.57 -12.32 -0.81
N LYS A 101 23.92 -11.17 -1.42
CA LYS A 101 24.63 -11.16 -2.72
C LYS A 101 24.01 -12.10 -3.79
N VAL A 102 22.77 -12.55 -3.59
CA VAL A 102 22.03 -13.47 -4.46
C VAL A 102 20.93 -12.67 -5.15
N LEU A 103 20.84 -12.90 -6.45
CA LEU A 103 20.03 -12.17 -7.41
C LEU A 103 18.54 -12.15 -7.01
N PHE A 104 17.94 -10.95 -7.11
CA PHE A 104 16.53 -10.59 -6.99
C PHE A 104 15.51 -11.54 -7.68
N ILE A 105 15.98 -12.45 -8.53
CA ILE A 105 15.15 -13.30 -9.40
C ILE A 105 14.49 -14.49 -8.70
N ILE A 106 15.03 -14.99 -7.57
CA ILE A 106 14.45 -16.17 -6.88
C ILE A 106 13.22 -15.80 -6.02
N VAL A 107 13.17 -14.58 -5.48
CA VAL A 107 12.07 -14.11 -4.62
C VAL A 107 10.78 -13.87 -5.42
N TRP A 108 10.90 -13.47 -6.69
CA TRP A 108 9.76 -13.16 -7.57
C TRP A 108 8.95 -14.39 -8.03
N TYR A 109 9.52 -15.59 -8.03
CA TYR A 109 8.82 -16.80 -8.50
C TYR A 109 8.07 -17.55 -7.39
N VAL A 110 8.54 -17.48 -6.15
CA VAL A 110 7.99 -18.30 -5.06
C VAL A 110 6.77 -17.63 -4.42
N LEU A 111 6.76 -16.30 -4.27
CA LEU A 111 5.68 -15.56 -3.60
C LEU A 111 4.32 -15.54 -4.34
N PRO A 112 4.23 -15.35 -5.68
CA PRO A 112 2.92 -15.37 -6.34
C PRO A 112 2.25 -16.75 -6.26
N VAL A 113 3.01 -17.85 -6.23
CA VAL A 113 2.45 -19.21 -6.11
C VAL A 113 1.71 -19.41 -4.78
N TYR A 114 2.21 -18.86 -3.67
CA TYR A 114 1.53 -18.92 -2.38
C TYR A 114 0.24 -18.07 -2.35
N VAL A 115 0.27 -16.87 -2.94
CA VAL A 115 -0.92 -16.00 -3.03
C VAL A 115 -2.02 -16.63 -3.90
N TYR A 116 -1.66 -17.34 -4.96
CA TYR A 116 -2.64 -18.07 -5.78
C TYR A 116 -3.20 -19.31 -5.07
N LEU A 117 -2.41 -19.99 -4.23
CA LEU A 117 -2.89 -21.13 -3.43
C LEU A 117 -3.89 -20.69 -2.35
N ASP A 118 -3.63 -19.58 -1.63
CA ASP A 118 -4.57 -19.07 -0.61
C ASP A 118 -5.92 -18.60 -1.19
N ILE A 119 -5.94 -18.12 -2.44
CA ILE A 119 -7.20 -17.75 -3.14
C ILE A 119 -8.02 -18.98 -3.54
N ILE A 120 -7.38 -20.13 -3.81
CA ILE A 120 -8.06 -21.38 -4.20
C ILE A 120 -8.62 -22.14 -2.99
N TRP A 121 -8.05 -21.94 -1.80
CA TRP A 121 -8.53 -22.59 -0.56
C TRP A 121 -9.64 -21.82 0.18
N TYR A 122 -10.05 -20.65 -0.33
CA TYR A 122 -11.14 -19.83 0.22
C TYR A 122 -12.44 -19.87 -0.63
N GLU A 123 -12.59 -20.87 -1.51
CA GLU A 123 -13.89 -21.32 -2.07
C GLU A 123 -14.40 -22.60 -1.39
#